data_AF-A0A6G1BV85-F1
#
_entry.id   AF-A0A6G1BV85-F1
#
_cell.length_a   1.000
_cell.length_b   1.000
_cell.length_c   1.000
_cell.angle_alpha   90.00
_cell.angle_beta   90.00
_cell.angle_gamma   90.00
#
_symmetry.space_group_name_H-M   'P 1'
#
loop_
_entity.id
_entity.type
_entity.pdbx_description
1 polymer ?
#
loop_
_entity_poly.entity_id
_entity_poly.type
_entity_poly.pdbx_seq_one_letter_code
_entity_poly.pdbx_strand_id
1 'polypeptide(L)'
;MQKVWRTLQAFGNIAFAYGFSFILLEIQDTLKAVAPPSTETKVMRKAVAMSVATTTVVYLLCGCVGYAAFGAESPDNLLTGFGFFEPFWLLDLANAGVVVHLVGTYQVVAQPVFAFLDRRAAAAAWPGSALLGRKRVVVRVGSLALEVSPFRLAWRTAFVCVTTAASTLLPFFGAMVGLIGAASFWPLTVYFPVEMYIAQRRVPRGSARWLSLQTLSAGCLVVSVAASAGSIAGVVEAFKAHNPFCWTC
;
A
#
# COMPACT_ATOMS: atom_id res chain seq x y z
N MET A 1 -8.67 21.28 -17.86
CA MET A 1 -8.82 20.81 -16.47
C MET A 1 -8.36 19.37 -16.27
N GLN A 2 -8.78 18.40 -17.09
CA GLN A 2 -8.41 16.99 -16.85
C GLN A 2 -6.91 16.71 -16.77
N LYS A 3 -6.09 17.34 -17.61
CA LYS A 3 -4.62 17.21 -17.51
C LYS A 3 -4.08 17.62 -16.14
N VAL A 4 -4.62 18.69 -15.54
CA VAL A 4 -4.22 19.17 -14.20
C VAL A 4 -4.58 18.13 -13.14
N TRP A 5 -5.81 17.58 -13.19
CA TRP A 5 -6.22 16.54 -12.25
C TRP A 5 -5.38 15.28 -12.36
N ARG A 6 -5.06 14.83 -13.58
CA ARG A 6 -4.15 13.70 -13.82
C ARG A 6 -2.74 13.97 -13.31
N THR A 7 -2.19 15.18 -13.50
CA THR A 7 -0.89 15.55 -12.94
C THR A 7 -0.91 15.54 -11.40
N LEU A 8 -1.98 16.02 -10.79
CA LEU A 8 -2.13 15.98 -9.33
C LEU A 8 -2.23 14.55 -8.80
N GLN A 9 -3.05 13.71 -9.44
CA GLN A 9 -3.15 12.28 -9.12
C GLN A 9 -1.79 11.56 -9.26
N ALA A 10 -0.98 11.93 -10.26
CA ALA A 10 0.34 11.34 -10.47
C ALA A 10 1.28 11.53 -9.26
N PHE A 11 1.20 12.66 -8.55
CA PHE A 11 1.95 12.81 -7.30
C PHE A 11 1.53 11.79 -6.23
N GLY A 12 0.24 11.46 -6.15
CA GLY A 12 -0.28 10.40 -5.28
C GLY A 12 0.24 9.02 -5.69
N ASN A 13 0.28 8.73 -7.00
CA ASN A 13 0.83 7.48 -7.54
C ASN A 13 2.31 7.32 -7.19
N ILE A 14 3.10 8.38 -7.35
CA ILE A 14 4.51 8.40 -6.95
C ILE A 14 4.63 8.19 -5.44
N ALA A 15 3.81 8.88 -4.64
CA ALA A 15 3.83 8.74 -3.19
C ALA A 15 3.51 7.30 -2.72
N PHE A 16 2.54 6.64 -3.37
CA PHE A 16 2.26 5.23 -3.13
C PHE A 16 3.45 4.33 -3.50
N ALA A 17 4.07 4.57 -4.67
CA ALA A 17 5.17 3.75 -5.17
C ALA A 17 6.40 3.78 -4.24
N TYR A 18 6.61 4.87 -3.49
CA TYR A 18 7.66 5.00 -2.48
C TYR A 18 7.17 4.73 -1.04
N GLY A 19 5.92 4.30 -0.86
CA GLY A 19 5.34 4.02 0.45
C GLY A 19 5.84 2.69 1.02
N PHE A 20 7.02 2.66 1.66
CA PHE A 20 7.53 1.47 2.35
C PHE A 20 7.56 1.63 3.89
N SER A 21 7.21 2.80 4.40
CA SER A 21 7.34 3.17 5.82
C SER A 21 6.56 2.24 6.77
N PHE A 22 5.45 1.66 6.30
CA PHE A 22 4.60 0.79 7.12
C PHE A 22 5.21 -0.60 7.37
N ILE A 23 5.97 -1.15 6.43
CA ILE A 23 6.71 -2.41 6.59
C ILE A 23 8.11 -2.17 7.20
N LEU A 24 8.66 -0.96 7.05
CA LEU A 24 10.01 -0.63 7.50
C LEU A 24 10.27 -1.02 8.95
N LEU A 25 9.31 -0.78 9.84
CA LEU A 25 9.42 -1.10 11.27
C LEU A 25 9.46 -2.61 11.52
N GLU A 26 8.73 -3.41 10.75
CA GLU A 26 8.74 -4.87 10.88
C GLU A 26 10.09 -5.44 10.42
N ILE A 27 10.64 -4.92 9.31
CA ILE A 27 11.97 -5.31 8.85
C ILE A 27 13.03 -4.94 9.91
N GLN A 28 12.95 -3.74 10.50
CA GLN A 28 13.87 -3.32 11.55
C GLN A 28 13.77 -4.22 12.80
N ASP A 29 12.57 -4.61 13.19
CA ASP A 29 12.36 -5.51 14.34
C ASP A 29 13.03 -6.87 14.11
N THR A 30 12.96 -7.41 12.89
CA THR A 30 13.67 -8.66 12.56
C THR A 30 15.20 -8.51 12.61
N LEU A 31 15.75 -7.35 12.23
CA LEU A 31 17.20 -7.09 12.30
C LEU A 31 17.69 -6.95 13.75
N LYS A 32 16.88 -6.35 14.64
CA LYS A 32 17.19 -6.23 16.08
C LYS A 32 17.37 -7.58 16.76
N ALA A 33 16.60 -8.57 16.35
CA ALA A 33 16.71 -9.92 16.90
C ALA A 33 18.06 -10.59 16.59
N VAL A 34 18.80 -10.10 15.57
CA VAL A 34 20.00 -10.75 15.02
C VAL A 34 21.28 -9.93 15.21
N ALA A 35 21.20 -8.59 15.34
CA ALA A 35 22.38 -7.71 15.34
C ALA A 35 22.41 -6.69 16.50
N PRO A 36 23.61 -6.27 16.98
CA PRO A 36 23.74 -5.20 17.97
C PRO A 36 23.18 -3.85 17.49
N PRO A 37 22.66 -3.00 18.39
CA PRO A 37 21.99 -1.73 18.03
C PRO A 37 22.86 -0.75 17.22
N SER A 38 24.18 -0.77 17.43
CA SER A 38 25.15 0.10 16.75
C SER A 38 25.38 -0.29 15.28
N THR A 39 25.07 -1.53 14.90
CA THR A 39 25.23 -2.07 13.54
C THR A 39 23.90 -2.05 12.79
N GLU A 40 22.77 -2.23 13.47
CA GLU A 40 21.42 -2.20 12.90
C GLU A 40 21.16 -0.94 12.07
N THR A 41 21.41 0.24 12.65
CA THR A 41 21.14 1.52 11.97
C THR A 41 21.99 1.69 10.71
N LYS A 42 23.25 1.21 10.73
CA LYS A 42 24.15 1.30 9.57
C LYS A 42 23.70 0.36 8.45
N VAL A 43 23.36 -0.89 8.78
CA VAL A 43 22.87 -1.88 7.82
C VAL A 43 21.55 -1.41 7.22
N MET A 44 20.62 -0.96 8.06
CA MET A 44 19.31 -0.49 7.60
C MET A 44 19.43 0.74 6.71
N ARG A 45 20.29 1.71 7.06
CA ARG A 45 20.52 2.89 6.22
C ARG A 45 21.09 2.50 4.85
N LYS A 46 22.03 1.56 4.80
CA LYS A 46 22.60 1.07 3.54
C LYS A 46 21.54 0.33 2.72
N ALA A 47 20.76 -0.55 3.34
CA ALA A 47 19.69 -1.30 2.69
C ALA A 47 18.62 -0.37 2.11
N VAL A 48 18.15 0.61 2.89
CA VAL A 48 17.17 1.62 2.44
C VAL A 48 17.75 2.45 1.30
N ALA A 49 18.99 2.93 1.40
CA ALA A 49 19.62 3.71 0.34
C ALA A 49 19.72 2.92 -0.98
N MET A 50 20.17 1.66 -0.90
CA MET A 50 20.24 0.78 -2.07
C MET A 50 18.84 0.51 -2.65
N SER A 51 17.87 0.16 -1.80
CA SER A 51 16.49 -0.12 -2.23
C SER A 51 15.88 1.09 -2.93
N VAL A 52 15.94 2.28 -2.33
CA VAL A 52 15.39 3.50 -2.92
C VAL A 52 16.08 3.84 -4.24
N ALA A 53 17.41 3.69 -4.32
CA ALA A 53 18.15 3.94 -5.56
C ALA A 53 17.73 2.96 -6.67
N THR A 54 17.69 1.66 -6.38
CA THR A 54 17.27 0.63 -7.34
C THR A 54 15.83 0.85 -7.79
N THR A 55 14.90 1.07 -6.86
CA THR A 55 13.49 1.35 -7.17
C THR A 55 13.35 2.61 -8.04
N THR A 56 14.10 3.68 -7.74
CA THR A 56 14.07 4.92 -8.54
C THR A 56 14.55 4.68 -9.98
N VAL A 57 15.63 3.94 -10.15
CA VAL A 57 16.13 3.59 -11.50
C VAL A 57 15.09 2.80 -12.26
N VAL A 58 14.51 1.76 -11.66
CA VAL A 58 13.50 0.92 -12.30
C VAL A 58 12.25 1.72 -12.67
N TYR A 59 11.70 2.52 -11.74
CA TYR A 59 10.52 3.34 -12.01
C TYR A 59 10.76 4.42 -13.05
N LEU A 60 11.93 5.07 -13.04
CA LEU A 60 12.27 6.05 -14.04
C LEU A 60 12.44 5.40 -15.42
N LEU A 61 13.07 4.22 -15.49
CA LEU A 61 13.18 3.47 -16.75
C LEU A 61 11.79 3.08 -17.28
N CYS A 62 10.92 2.49 -16.45
CA CYS A 62 9.56 2.14 -16.85
C CYS A 62 8.74 3.36 -17.28
N GLY A 63 8.84 4.49 -16.54
CA GLY A 63 8.15 5.73 -16.87
C GLY A 63 8.64 6.37 -18.15
N CYS A 64 9.96 6.48 -18.34
CA CYS A 64 10.56 7.07 -19.54
C CYS A 64 10.34 6.22 -20.78
N VAL A 65 10.55 4.89 -20.70
CA VAL A 65 10.31 3.98 -21.83
C VAL A 65 8.82 3.90 -22.17
N GLY A 66 7.95 3.82 -21.15
CA GLY A 66 6.51 3.86 -21.35
C GLY A 66 6.05 5.14 -22.04
N TYR A 67 6.51 6.29 -21.56
CA TYR A 67 6.20 7.58 -22.19
C TYR A 67 6.80 7.71 -23.60
N ALA A 68 8.01 7.17 -23.85
CA ALA A 68 8.60 7.17 -25.19
C ALA A 68 7.80 6.30 -26.18
N ALA A 69 7.19 5.21 -25.70
CA ALA A 69 6.38 4.31 -26.52
C ALA A 69 4.96 4.83 -26.79
N PHE A 70 4.30 5.41 -25.78
CA PHE A 70 2.86 5.75 -25.85
C PHE A 70 2.56 7.26 -25.79
N GLY A 71 3.56 8.09 -25.50
CA GLY A 71 3.40 9.53 -25.35
C GLY A 71 2.34 9.90 -24.31
N ALA A 72 1.58 10.95 -24.62
CA ALA A 72 0.51 11.48 -23.76
C ALA A 72 -0.69 10.53 -23.59
N GLU A 73 -0.78 9.47 -24.39
CA GLU A 73 -1.85 8.45 -24.36
C GLU A 73 -1.46 7.23 -23.51
N SER A 74 -0.39 7.33 -22.70
CA SER A 74 0.04 6.26 -21.80
C SER A 74 -1.10 5.86 -20.83
N PRO A 75 -1.51 4.58 -20.79
CA PRO A 75 -2.57 4.12 -19.89
C PRO A 75 -2.07 4.09 -18.44
N ASP A 76 -2.98 4.28 -17.48
CA ASP A 76 -2.68 4.19 -16.03
C ASP A 76 -2.13 2.81 -15.63
N ASN A 77 -2.64 1.76 -16.27
CA ASN A 77 -2.09 0.41 -16.17
C ASN A 77 -1.65 -0.04 -17.57
N LEU A 78 -0.33 -0.16 -17.75
CA LEU A 78 0.28 -0.58 -19.00
C LEU A 78 -0.25 -1.93 -19.49
N LEU A 79 -0.59 -2.85 -18.57
CA LEU A 79 -1.07 -4.19 -18.91
C LEU A 79 -2.51 -4.21 -19.45
N THR A 80 -3.29 -3.16 -19.24
CA THR A 80 -4.69 -3.08 -19.70
C THR A 80 -4.88 -2.18 -20.91
N GLY A 81 -3.91 -1.32 -21.24
CA GLY A 81 -4.01 -0.42 -22.41
C GLY A 81 -3.61 -1.06 -23.73
N PHE A 82 -3.34 -2.36 -23.77
CA PHE A 82 -2.99 -3.08 -24.98
C PHE A 82 -4.25 -3.37 -25.82
N GLY A 83 -4.61 -2.41 -26.68
CA GLY A 83 -5.58 -2.62 -27.77
C GLY A 83 -5.02 -3.39 -28.97
N PHE A 84 -3.75 -3.81 -28.93
CA PHE A 84 -3.10 -4.61 -29.96
C PHE A 84 -2.48 -5.89 -29.37
N PHE A 85 -2.78 -6.99 -30.05
CA PHE A 85 -2.92 -8.34 -29.54
C PHE A 85 -1.73 -9.25 -29.91
N GLU A 86 -0.47 -8.78 -29.99
CA GLU A 86 0.67 -9.70 -30.23
C GLU A 86 2.01 -9.26 -29.56
N PRO A 87 2.74 -10.17 -28.89
CA PRO A 87 2.39 -11.55 -28.57
C PRO A 87 1.73 -11.72 -27.19
N PHE A 88 0.58 -12.40 -27.14
CA PHE A 88 -0.20 -12.64 -25.91
C PHE A 88 0.55 -13.31 -24.78
N TRP A 89 1.44 -14.25 -25.11
CA TRP A 89 2.18 -15.01 -24.10
C TRP A 89 3.00 -14.09 -23.20
N LEU A 90 3.47 -12.94 -23.72
CA LEU A 90 4.25 -11.99 -22.94
C LEU A 90 3.36 -11.23 -21.95
N LEU A 91 2.14 -10.88 -22.37
CA LEU A 91 1.12 -10.28 -21.50
C LEU A 91 0.68 -11.27 -20.42
N ASP A 92 0.44 -12.53 -20.79
CA ASP A 92 0.07 -13.59 -19.86
C ASP A 92 1.18 -13.87 -18.85
N LEU A 93 2.43 -13.91 -19.30
CA LEU A 93 3.59 -14.06 -18.42
C LEU A 93 3.73 -12.87 -17.46
N ALA A 94 3.53 -11.64 -17.94
CA ALA A 94 3.54 -10.45 -17.11
C ALA A 94 2.42 -10.49 -16.06
N ASN A 95 1.19 -10.82 -16.46
CA ASN A 95 0.06 -10.98 -15.55
C ASN A 95 0.29 -12.11 -14.53
N ALA A 96 0.86 -13.25 -14.94
CA ALA A 96 1.23 -14.33 -14.03
C ALA A 96 2.27 -13.87 -13.00
N GLY A 97 3.27 -13.10 -13.43
CA GLY A 97 4.25 -12.48 -12.54
C GLY A 97 3.61 -11.52 -11.53
N VAL A 98 2.68 -10.68 -11.98
CA VAL A 98 1.89 -9.80 -11.11
C VAL A 98 1.09 -10.60 -10.09
N VAL A 99 0.43 -11.69 -10.50
CA VAL A 99 -0.32 -12.57 -9.57
C VAL A 99 0.61 -13.16 -8.51
N VAL A 100 1.74 -13.74 -8.90
CA VAL A 100 2.71 -14.33 -7.95
C VAL A 100 3.20 -13.27 -6.97
N HIS A 101 3.55 -12.08 -7.45
CA HIS A 101 3.97 -10.97 -6.62
C HIS A 101 2.88 -10.52 -5.64
N LEU A 102 1.65 -10.29 -6.13
CA LEU A 102 0.54 -9.78 -5.32
C LEU A 102 0.08 -10.79 -4.25
N VAL A 103 0.14 -12.10 -4.54
CA VAL A 103 -0.14 -13.13 -3.53
C VAL A 103 0.86 -13.03 -2.37
N GLY A 104 2.15 -12.89 -2.68
CA GLY A 104 3.19 -12.70 -1.66
C GLY A 104 2.96 -11.43 -0.83
N THR A 105 2.72 -10.31 -1.51
CA THR A 105 2.46 -9.01 -0.86
C THR A 105 1.21 -9.05 0.01
N TYR A 106 0.12 -9.68 -0.46
CA TYR A 106 -1.11 -9.83 0.30
C TYR A 106 -0.87 -10.57 1.61
N GLN A 107 -0.09 -11.67 1.58
CA GLN A 107 0.20 -12.44 2.79
C GLN A 107 0.93 -11.59 3.83
N VAL A 108 1.94 -10.83 3.43
CA VAL A 108 2.72 -9.98 4.34
C VAL A 108 1.87 -8.84 4.89
N VAL A 109 1.13 -8.12 4.05
CA VAL A 109 0.36 -6.93 4.44
C VAL A 109 -0.90 -7.28 5.26
N ALA A 110 -1.48 -8.47 5.05
CA ALA A 110 -2.66 -8.89 5.80
C ALA A 110 -2.34 -9.37 7.22
N GLN A 111 -1.13 -9.91 7.49
CA GLN A 111 -0.80 -10.45 8.82
C GLN A 111 -0.96 -9.42 9.96
N PRO A 112 -0.44 -8.18 9.85
CA PRO A 112 -0.56 -7.20 10.93
C PRO A 112 -2.00 -6.81 11.21
N VAL A 113 -2.84 -6.73 10.17
CA VAL A 113 -4.28 -6.48 10.30
C VAL A 113 -4.96 -7.62 11.04
N PHE A 114 -4.69 -8.87 10.66
CA PHE A 114 -5.25 -10.03 11.36
C PHE A 114 -4.76 -10.12 12.79
N ALA A 115 -3.48 -9.87 13.06
CA ALA A 115 -2.92 -9.88 14.41
C ALA A 115 -3.54 -8.76 15.27
N PHE A 116 -3.76 -7.57 14.73
CA PHE A 116 -4.41 -6.47 15.43
C PHE A 116 -5.85 -6.83 15.80
N LEU A 117 -6.61 -7.39 14.87
CA LEU A 117 -8.01 -7.75 15.09
C LEU A 117 -8.16 -8.95 16.02
N ASP A 118 -7.28 -9.95 15.92
CA ASP A 118 -7.23 -11.07 16.87
C ASP A 118 -6.90 -10.58 18.28
N ARG A 119 -5.92 -9.66 18.42
CA ARG A 119 -5.59 -9.05 19.72
C ARG A 119 -6.73 -8.19 20.26
N ARG A 120 -7.39 -7.40 19.40
CA ARG A 120 -8.56 -6.59 19.78
C ARG A 120 -9.74 -7.46 20.17
N ALA A 121 -10.01 -8.54 19.46
CA ALA A 121 -11.03 -9.51 19.84
C ALA A 121 -10.68 -10.17 21.18
N ALA A 122 -9.42 -10.55 21.38
CA ALA A 122 -8.96 -11.12 22.65
C ALA A 122 -9.03 -10.12 23.83
N ALA A 123 -8.76 -8.84 23.58
CA ALA A 123 -8.71 -7.79 24.62
C ALA A 123 -10.06 -7.09 24.87
N ALA A 124 -10.90 -6.95 23.84
CA ALA A 124 -12.16 -6.22 23.90
C ALA A 124 -13.40 -7.14 23.99
N ALA A 125 -13.29 -8.44 23.71
CA ALA A 125 -14.48 -9.29 23.58
C ALA A 125 -14.72 -10.25 24.76
N TRP A 126 -15.59 -9.77 25.66
CA TRP A 126 -16.57 -10.52 26.48
C TRP A 126 -16.05 -11.27 27.73
N PRO A 127 -16.51 -10.88 28.94
CA PRO A 127 -16.25 -11.59 30.20
C PRO A 127 -16.73 -13.06 30.24
N GLY A 128 -17.35 -13.57 29.17
CA GLY A 128 -17.74 -14.97 28.99
C GLY A 128 -17.29 -15.62 27.67
N SER A 129 -16.55 -14.93 26.79
CA SER A 129 -16.11 -15.47 25.48
C SER A 129 -14.66 -16.00 25.45
N ALA A 130 -14.07 -16.27 26.62
CA ALA A 130 -12.84 -17.06 26.74
C ALA A 130 -12.90 -18.39 25.96
N LEU A 131 -14.11 -18.85 25.61
CA LEU A 131 -14.40 -19.99 24.74
C LEU A 131 -14.30 -19.71 23.23
N LEU A 132 -14.53 -18.49 22.71
CA LEU A 132 -14.52 -18.21 21.25
C LEU A 132 -13.11 -18.01 20.66
N GLY A 133 -12.18 -17.42 21.43
CA GLY A 133 -10.77 -17.29 21.01
C GLY A 133 -9.93 -18.56 21.19
N ARG A 134 -10.38 -19.49 22.06
CA ARG A 134 -9.66 -20.73 22.42
C ARG A 134 -10.30 -22.02 21.95
N LYS A 135 -11.60 -22.07 21.59
CA LYS A 135 -12.19 -23.28 20.98
C LYS A 135 -11.62 -23.48 19.59
N ARG A 136 -10.53 -24.24 19.54
CA ARG A 136 -10.02 -24.85 18.32
C ARG A 136 -10.90 -26.05 18.05
N VAL A 137 -11.66 -25.97 16.97
CA VAL A 137 -12.41 -27.11 16.46
C VAL A 137 -11.43 -27.89 15.60
N VAL A 138 -11.19 -29.14 15.96
CA VAL A 138 -10.38 -30.04 15.14
C VAL A 138 -11.26 -30.54 14.00
N VAL A 139 -11.07 -29.98 12.81
CA VAL A 139 -11.71 -30.46 11.59
C VAL A 139 -10.81 -31.55 11.02
N ARG A 140 -11.25 -32.80 11.07
CA ARG A 140 -10.56 -33.92 10.41
C ARG A 140 -11.00 -34.01 8.95
N VAL A 141 -10.06 -33.79 8.03
CA VAL A 141 -10.25 -34.02 6.59
C VAL A 141 -9.30 -35.15 6.20
N GLY A 142 -9.81 -36.38 6.09
CA GLY A 142 -8.99 -37.57 5.87
C GLY A 142 -8.04 -37.84 7.05
N SER A 143 -6.74 -37.99 6.78
CA SER A 143 -5.68 -38.16 7.79
C SER A 143 -5.22 -36.85 8.45
N LEU A 144 -5.65 -35.69 7.94
CA LEU A 144 -5.26 -34.38 8.47
C LEU A 144 -6.26 -33.89 9.51
N ALA A 145 -5.76 -33.69 10.74
CA ALA A 145 -6.48 -32.99 11.80
C ALA A 145 -6.09 -31.50 11.77
N LEU A 146 -7.01 -30.64 11.32
CA LEU A 146 -6.80 -29.19 11.28
C LEU A 146 -7.45 -28.52 12.49
N GLU A 147 -6.65 -27.86 13.31
CA GLU A 147 -7.15 -27.01 14.40
C GLU A 147 -7.62 -25.66 13.85
N VAL A 148 -8.92 -25.49 13.69
CA VAL A 148 -9.52 -24.26 13.16
C VAL A 148 -10.23 -23.52 14.29
N SER A 149 -9.94 -22.22 14.43
CA SER A 149 -10.76 -21.34 15.27
C SER A 149 -11.88 -20.73 14.41
N PRO A 150 -13.17 -20.99 14.73
CA PRO A 150 -14.29 -20.48 13.94
C PRO A 150 -14.27 -18.96 13.77
N PHE A 151 -13.85 -18.24 14.82
CA PHE A 151 -13.71 -16.79 14.78
C PHE A 151 -12.70 -16.29 13.74
N ARG A 152 -11.45 -16.81 13.78
CA ARG A 152 -10.42 -16.40 12.79
C ARG A 152 -10.83 -16.80 11.38
N LEU A 153 -11.49 -17.95 11.20
CA LEU A 153 -11.98 -18.36 9.89
C LEU A 153 -13.04 -17.38 9.38
N ALA A 154 -14.09 -17.13 10.18
CA ALA A 154 -15.18 -16.22 9.80
C ALA A 154 -14.67 -14.82 9.45
N TRP A 155 -13.83 -14.23 10.28
CA TRP A 155 -13.32 -12.88 10.02
C TRP A 155 -12.36 -12.83 8.82
N ARG A 156 -11.45 -13.80 8.67
CA ARG A 156 -10.54 -13.83 7.50
C ARG A 156 -11.30 -14.02 6.20
N THR A 157 -12.32 -14.89 6.19
CA THR A 157 -13.20 -15.04 5.02
C THR A 157 -13.98 -13.75 4.75
N ALA A 158 -14.54 -13.11 5.78
CA ALA A 158 -15.22 -11.83 5.62
C ALA A 158 -14.30 -10.74 5.06
N PHE A 159 -13.06 -10.64 5.54
CA PHE A 159 -12.07 -9.72 5.03
C PHE A 159 -11.79 -9.95 3.55
N VAL A 160 -11.56 -11.20 3.14
CA VAL A 160 -11.37 -11.56 1.72
C VAL A 160 -12.59 -11.15 0.90
N CYS A 161 -13.79 -11.56 1.29
CA CYS A 161 -15.03 -11.23 0.57
C CYS A 161 -15.23 -9.71 0.41
N VAL A 162 -15.00 -8.93 1.47
CA VAL A 162 -15.12 -7.46 1.43
C VAL A 162 -14.09 -6.85 0.49
N THR A 163 -12.82 -7.27 0.58
CA THR A 163 -11.77 -6.74 -0.30
C THR A 163 -12.00 -7.12 -1.77
N THR A 164 -12.49 -8.33 -2.05
CA THR A 164 -12.87 -8.75 -3.40
C THR A 164 -14.04 -7.93 -3.93
N ALA A 165 -15.09 -7.75 -3.12
CA ALA A 165 -16.24 -6.92 -3.50
C ALA A 165 -15.82 -5.47 -3.79
N ALA A 166 -14.99 -4.88 -2.94
CA ALA A 166 -14.43 -3.55 -3.17
C ALA A 166 -13.62 -3.48 -4.48
N SER A 167 -12.78 -4.48 -4.75
CA SER A 167 -12.00 -4.57 -5.99
C SER A 167 -12.87 -4.68 -7.24
N THR A 168 -14.02 -5.36 -7.17
CA THR A 168 -14.94 -5.46 -8.30
C THR A 168 -15.76 -4.19 -8.52
N LEU A 169 -16.05 -3.44 -7.46
CA LEU A 169 -16.83 -2.20 -7.53
C LEU A 169 -16.00 -0.98 -7.92
N LEU A 170 -14.68 -1.02 -7.69
CA LEU A 170 -13.75 0.08 -7.91
C LEU A 170 -12.57 -0.32 -8.81
N PRO A 171 -12.79 -0.64 -10.10
CA PRO A 171 -11.74 -1.11 -11.00
C PRO A 171 -10.80 -0.01 -11.53
N PHE A 172 -10.62 1.09 -10.78
CA PHE A 172 -9.85 2.27 -11.20
C PHE A 172 -8.48 2.32 -10.53
N PHE A 173 -7.55 1.48 -11.02
CA PHE A 173 -6.25 1.26 -10.37
C PHE A 173 -5.49 2.56 -10.08
N GLY A 174 -5.25 3.39 -11.09
CA GLY A 174 -4.48 4.62 -10.95
C GLY A 174 -5.11 5.62 -9.98
N ALA A 175 -6.43 5.77 -9.97
CA ALA A 175 -7.10 6.73 -9.11
C ALA A 175 -7.16 6.25 -7.65
N MET A 176 -7.36 4.95 -7.43
CA MET A 176 -7.32 4.32 -6.10
C MET A 176 -5.90 4.38 -5.50
N VAL A 177 -4.89 4.01 -6.28
CA VAL A 177 -3.49 4.06 -5.87
C VAL A 177 -3.07 5.50 -5.55
N GLY A 178 -3.46 6.46 -6.39
CA GLY A 178 -3.20 7.87 -6.15
C GLY A 178 -3.81 8.37 -4.85
N LEU A 179 -5.06 7.98 -4.57
CA LEU A 179 -5.77 8.36 -3.35
C LEU A 179 -5.13 7.73 -2.09
N ILE A 180 -4.87 6.42 -2.12
CA ILE A 180 -4.23 5.70 -1.00
C ILE A 180 -2.83 6.27 -0.75
N GLY A 181 -2.05 6.50 -1.80
CA GLY A 181 -0.72 7.11 -1.71
C GLY A 181 -0.77 8.49 -1.08
N ALA A 182 -1.64 9.38 -1.59
CA ALA A 182 -1.78 10.73 -1.07
C ALA A 182 -2.23 10.77 0.40
N ALA A 183 -3.20 9.91 0.77
CA ALA A 183 -3.75 9.83 2.12
C ALA A 183 -2.77 9.25 3.14
N SER A 184 -1.95 8.27 2.74
CA SER A 184 -0.99 7.61 3.63
C SER A 184 0.35 8.35 3.73
N PHE A 185 0.79 9.01 2.65
CA PHE A 185 2.12 9.62 2.55
C PHE A 185 2.39 10.67 3.62
N TRP A 186 1.56 11.71 3.74
CA TRP A 186 1.80 12.76 4.72
C TRP A 186 1.81 12.23 6.16
N PRO A 187 0.76 11.55 6.66
CA PRO A 187 0.74 11.15 8.07
C PRO A 187 1.78 10.09 8.40
N LEU A 188 2.00 9.09 7.53
CA LEU A 188 2.85 7.93 7.86
C LEU A 188 4.31 8.08 7.43
N THR A 189 4.57 8.72 6.28
CA THR A 189 5.92 8.81 5.70
C THR A 189 6.62 10.13 6.05
N VAL A 190 5.86 11.20 6.31
CA VAL A 190 6.43 12.53 6.57
C VAL A 190 6.20 13.00 8.00
N TYR A 191 4.95 13.25 8.39
CA TYR A 191 4.60 13.86 9.67
C TYR A 191 5.07 13.01 10.84
N PHE A 192 4.70 11.72 10.89
CA PHE A 192 5.04 10.86 12.02
C PHE A 192 6.57 10.72 12.22
N PRO A 193 7.39 10.41 11.19
CA PRO A 193 8.84 10.37 11.34
C PRO A 193 9.48 11.72 11.71
N VAL A 194 8.97 12.84 11.17
CA VAL A 194 9.48 14.19 11.48
C VAL A 194 9.24 14.53 12.94
N GLU A 195 8.01 14.33 13.45
CA GLU A 195 7.68 14.59 14.85
C GLU A 195 8.45 13.65 15.78
N MET A 196 8.60 12.38 15.41
CA MET A 196 9.44 11.42 16.14
C MET A 196 10.89 11.90 16.23
N TYR A 197 11.46 12.42 15.13
CA TYR A 197 12.81 12.97 15.10
C TYR A 197 12.96 14.20 16.00
N ILE A 198 12.01 15.15 15.94
CA ILE A 198 12.01 16.36 16.77
C ILE A 198 11.95 15.99 18.25
N ALA A 199 11.07 15.07 18.63
CA ALA A 199 10.92 14.59 20.00
C ALA A 199 12.17 13.86 20.50
N GLN A 200 12.74 12.96 19.69
CA GLN A 200 13.91 12.16 20.09
C GLN A 200 15.20 12.99 20.17
N ARG A 201 15.40 13.92 19.24
CA ARG A 201 16.60 14.80 19.20
C ARG A 201 16.43 16.08 19.99
N ARG A 202 15.27 16.31 20.62
CA ARG A 202 14.92 17.53 21.36
C ARG A 202 15.27 18.79 20.58
N VAL A 203 14.87 18.84 19.31
CA VAL A 203 15.18 19.98 18.44
C VAL A 203 14.49 21.23 19.00
N PRO A 204 15.22 22.32 19.28
CA PRO A 204 14.63 23.51 19.88
C PRO A 204 13.62 24.17 18.93
N ARG A 205 12.42 24.46 19.43
CA ARG A 205 11.39 25.18 18.70
C ARG A 205 11.92 26.55 18.26
N GLY A 206 11.65 26.92 17.01
CA GLY A 206 12.16 28.16 16.40
C GLY A 206 13.59 28.08 15.84
N SER A 207 14.32 26.98 16.04
CA SER A 207 15.59 26.76 15.34
C SER A 207 15.39 26.63 13.83
N ALA A 208 16.38 27.04 13.03
CA ALA A 208 16.38 26.84 11.58
C ALA A 208 16.09 25.37 11.18
N ARG A 209 16.60 24.39 11.94
CA ARG A 209 16.33 22.96 11.71
C ARG A 209 14.88 22.58 12.00
N TRP A 210 14.29 23.16 13.04
CA TRP A 210 12.89 22.92 13.38
C TRP A 210 11.99 23.54 12.29
N LEU A 211 12.29 24.77 11.88
CA LEU A 211 11.56 25.45 10.80
C LEU A 211 11.67 24.68 9.49
N SER A 212 12.86 24.19 9.12
CA SER A 212 13.02 23.40 7.88
C SER A 212 12.19 22.11 7.90
N LEU A 213 12.13 21.42 9.03
CA LEU A 213 11.36 20.19 9.18
C LEU A 213 9.85 20.45 9.12
N GLN A 214 9.38 21.53 9.75
CA GLN A 214 7.96 21.93 9.71
C GLN A 214 7.56 22.40 8.31
N THR A 215 8.40 23.19 7.64
CA THR A 215 8.16 23.61 6.24
C THR A 215 8.11 22.42 5.30
N LEU A 216 9.01 21.43 5.46
CA LEU A 216 8.97 20.17 4.70
C LEU A 216 7.64 19.43 4.92
N SER A 217 7.25 19.24 6.18
CA SER A 217 6.00 18.57 6.54
C SER A 217 4.77 19.28 5.97
N ALA A 218 4.71 20.61 6.09
CA ALA A 218 3.62 21.42 5.55
C ALA A 218 3.59 21.39 4.02
N GLY A 219 4.74 21.43 3.35
CA GLY A 219 4.84 21.30 1.90
C GLY A 219 4.32 19.93 1.42
N CYS A 220 4.73 18.85 2.08
CA CYS A 220 4.22 17.51 1.78
C CYS A 220 2.72 17.38 2.07
N LEU A 221 2.19 18.06 3.09
CA LEU A 221 0.75 18.10 3.35
C LEU A 221 -0.01 18.71 2.17
N VAL A 222 0.46 19.86 1.67
CA VAL A 222 -0.15 20.54 0.52
C VAL A 222 -0.14 19.62 -0.71
N VAL A 223 0.98 18.95 -0.98
CA VAL A 223 1.08 17.98 -2.08
C VAL A 223 0.10 16.83 -1.88
N SER A 224 0.02 16.25 -0.68
CA SER A 224 -0.95 15.18 -0.34
C SER A 224 -2.39 15.61 -0.53
N VAL A 225 -2.76 16.83 -0.12
CA VAL A 225 -4.13 17.36 -0.30
C VAL A 225 -4.43 17.56 -1.78
N ALA A 226 -3.52 18.16 -2.53
CA ALA A 226 -3.68 18.37 -3.96
C ALA A 226 -3.77 17.04 -4.73
N ALA A 227 -2.92 16.06 -4.39
CA ALA A 227 -2.95 14.72 -4.96
C ALA A 227 -4.23 13.95 -4.62
N SER A 228 -4.74 14.11 -3.39
CA SER A 228 -6.03 13.53 -2.99
C SER A 228 -7.17 14.14 -3.81
N ALA A 229 -7.19 15.46 -4.02
CA ALA A 229 -8.18 16.13 -4.85
C ALA A 229 -8.13 15.64 -6.32
N GLY A 230 -6.93 15.52 -6.89
CA GLY A 230 -6.74 14.97 -8.24
C GLY A 230 -7.24 13.53 -8.35
N SER A 231 -6.93 12.69 -7.36
CA SER A 231 -7.35 11.30 -7.32
C SER A 231 -8.87 11.17 -7.18
N ILE A 232 -9.52 11.96 -6.30
CA ILE A 232 -10.98 12.00 -6.17
C ILE A 232 -11.63 12.44 -7.47
N ALA A 233 -11.09 13.46 -8.14
CA ALA A 233 -11.60 13.89 -9.45
C ALA A 233 -11.51 12.75 -10.48
N GLY A 234 -10.39 12.01 -10.51
CA GLY A 234 -10.22 10.83 -11.35
C GLY A 234 -11.24 9.71 -11.05
N VAL A 235 -11.49 9.43 -9.76
CA VAL A 235 -12.51 8.46 -9.34
C VAL A 235 -13.91 8.88 -9.79
N VAL A 236 -14.28 10.15 -9.59
CA VAL A 236 -15.60 10.68 -9.97
C VAL A 236 -15.79 10.63 -11.49
N GLU A 237 -14.76 10.96 -12.26
CA GLU A 237 -14.82 10.87 -13.73
C GLU A 237 -14.97 9.41 -14.18
N ALA A 238 -14.21 8.49 -13.59
CA ALA A 238 -14.27 7.08 -13.92
C ALA A 238 -15.63 6.45 -13.55
N PHE A 239 -16.24 6.86 -12.44
CA PHE A 239 -17.60 6.45 -12.06
C PHE A 239 -18.68 6.98 -13.01
N LYS A 240 -18.52 8.17 -13.59
CA LYS A 240 -19.46 8.67 -14.60
C LYS A 240 -19.38 7.85 -15.89
N ALA A 241 -18.19 7.33 -16.21
CA ALA A 241 -17.97 6.48 -17.38
C ALA A 241 -18.39 5.02 -17.13
N HIS A 242 -18.35 4.55 -15.88
CA HIS A 242 -18.64 3.16 -15.52
C HIS A 242 -20.02 3.03 -14.87
N ASN A 243 -20.95 2.34 -15.54
CA ASN A 243 -22.24 1.94 -14.96
C ASN A 243 -22.09 0.54 -14.34
N PRO A 244 -21.94 0.39 -13.01
CA PRO A 244 -21.70 -0.92 -12.38
C PRO A 244 -22.86 -1.93 -12.52
N PHE A 245 -23.99 -1.50 -13.08
CA PHE A 245 -25.17 -2.33 -13.34
C PHE A 245 -25.49 -2.51 -14.83
N CYS A 246 -24.72 -1.92 -15.77
CA CYS A 246 -24.90 -2.15 -17.20
C CYS A 246 -23.81 -3.08 -17.72
N TRP A 247 -24.14 -4.34 -17.95
CA TRP A 247 -23.22 -5.35 -18.50
C TRP A 247 -23.16 -5.35 -20.03
N THR A 248 -23.91 -4.47 -20.70
CA THR A 248 -24.04 -4.39 -22.18
C THR A 248 -23.98 -2.96 -22.72
N CYS A 249 -23.37 -2.05 -21.96
CA CYS A 249 -22.96 -0.72 -22.41
C CYS A 249 -21.43 -0.76 -22.60
#